data_AF-A0A6J7TQX9-F1
#
_entry.id   AF-A0A6J7TQX9-F1
#
_cell.length_a   1.000
_cell.length_b   1.000
_cell.length_c   1.000
_cell.angle_alpha   90.00
_cell.angle_beta   90.00
_cell.angle_gamma   90.00
#
_symmetry.space_group_name_H-M   'P 1'
#
loop_
_entity.id
_entity.type
_entity.pdbx_description
1 polymer ?
#
loop_
_entity_poly.entity_id
_entity_poly.type
_entity_poly.pdbx_seq_one_letter_code
_entity_poly.pdbx_strand_id
1 'polypeptide(L)'
;MEGLAYLVTILLMIVILGGPVAILLTKIRTEHIVLTIIRRLLHGLVITLALFISSTVIWKANQNLALDAMAIFGISMAYIALRREYFSDVRIIAPILAKFGVKLWKKQKRSGSEQGSSHFGPLMKWRRGGHSGGNDGHGPEGQH
;
A
#
# COMPACT_ATOMS: atom_id res chain seq x y z
N MET A 1 -34.08 4.86 27.63
CA MET A 1 -32.71 4.34 27.84
C MET A 1 -32.30 3.32 26.77
N GLU A 2 -33.20 2.44 26.33
CA GLU A 2 -32.90 1.40 25.33
C GLU A 2 -32.37 1.95 23.98
N GLY A 3 -32.97 3.02 23.44
CA GLY A 3 -32.53 3.62 22.18
C GLY A 3 -31.07 4.10 22.18
N LEU A 4 -30.58 4.60 23.31
CA LEU A 4 -29.17 5.01 23.45
C LEU A 4 -28.25 3.78 23.42
N ALA A 5 -28.64 2.69 24.06
CA ALA A 5 -27.87 1.45 24.08
C ALA A 5 -27.71 0.89 22.65
N TYR A 6 -28.79 0.85 21.87
CA TYR A 6 -28.72 0.42 20.46
C TYR A 6 -27.78 1.28 19.63
N LEU A 7 -27.82 2.61 19.80
CA LEU A 7 -26.94 3.53 19.09
C LEU A 7 -25.47 3.26 19.42
N VAL A 8 -25.15 3.08 20.70
CA VAL A 8 -23.77 2.76 21.14
C VAL A 8 -23.31 1.42 20.57
N THR A 9 -24.17 0.39 20.55
CA THR A 9 -23.85 -0.90 19.95
C THR A 9 -23.55 -0.77 18.45
N ILE A 10 -24.34 0.01 17.71
CA ILE A 10 -24.11 0.26 16.29
C ILE A 10 -22.76 0.97 16.08
N LEU A 11 -22.45 2.00 16.88
CA LEU A 11 -21.16 2.68 16.80
C LEU A 11 -19.98 1.74 17.06
N LEU A 12 -20.08 0.87 18.07
CA LEU A 12 -19.06 -0.15 18.35
C LEU A 12 -18.92 -1.15 17.20
N MET A 13 -20.04 -1.57 16.60
CA MET A 13 -20.00 -2.43 15.42
C MET A 13 -19.30 -1.75 14.25
N ILE A 14 -19.49 -0.44 14.04
CA ILE A 14 -18.78 0.29 12.99
C ILE A 14 -17.27 0.35 13.28
N VAL A 15 -16.86 0.57 14.54
CA VAL A 15 -15.44 0.58 14.93
C VAL A 15 -14.77 -0.76 14.63
N ILE A 16 -15.44 -1.87 14.97
CA ILE A 16 -14.88 -3.22 14.82
C ILE A 16 -14.97 -3.70 13.36
N LEU A 17 -16.09 -3.48 12.70
CA LEU A 17 -16.38 -4.08 11.38
C LEU A 17 -16.06 -3.15 10.21
N GLY A 18 -16.05 -1.83 10.40
CA GLY A 18 -15.87 -0.86 9.31
C GLY A 18 -14.59 -1.08 8.51
N GLY A 19 -13.46 -1.30 9.19
CA GLY A 19 -12.19 -1.63 8.56
C GLY A 19 -12.22 -2.95 7.76
N PRO A 20 -12.56 -4.10 8.39
CA PRO A 20 -12.73 -5.37 7.69
C PRO A 20 -13.69 -5.31 6.49
N VAL A 21 -14.83 -4.64 6.63
CA VAL A 21 -15.83 -4.47 5.56
C VAL A 21 -15.24 -3.65 4.40
N ALA A 22 -14.53 -2.57 4.68
CA ALA A 22 -13.82 -1.82 3.65
C ALA A 22 -12.80 -2.70 2.91
N ILE A 23 -12.02 -3.52 3.63
CA ILE A 23 -11.07 -4.46 2.99
C ILE A 23 -11.81 -5.46 2.10
N LEU A 24 -12.96 -5.97 2.52
CA LEU A 24 -13.78 -6.87 1.70
C LEU A 24 -14.28 -6.18 0.43
N LEU A 25 -14.66 -4.91 0.52
CA LEU A 25 -15.07 -4.10 -0.65
C LEU A 25 -13.96 -4.01 -1.71
N THR A 26 -12.70 -3.90 -1.31
CA THR A 26 -11.55 -3.89 -2.25
C THR A 26 -11.40 -5.18 -3.06
N LYS A 27 -11.97 -6.30 -2.61
CA LYS A 27 -11.88 -7.58 -3.32
C LYS A 27 -12.88 -7.68 -4.47
N ILE A 28 -13.94 -6.87 -4.46
CA ILE A 28 -15.00 -6.91 -5.45
C ILE A 28 -14.50 -6.24 -6.73
N ARG A 29 -14.30 -7.01 -7.80
CA ARG A 29 -13.93 -6.51 -9.13
C ARG A 29 -15.18 -6.32 -9.96
N THR A 30 -15.26 -5.19 -10.66
CA THR A 30 -16.40 -4.84 -11.53
C THR A 30 -15.86 -4.41 -12.88
N GLU A 31 -16.45 -4.93 -13.96
CA GLU A 31 -16.04 -4.60 -15.34
C GLU A 31 -16.60 -3.25 -15.79
N HIS A 32 -17.79 -2.88 -15.29
CA HIS A 32 -18.43 -1.60 -15.60
C HIS A 32 -17.80 -0.45 -14.81
N ILE A 33 -17.51 0.65 -15.50
CA ILE A 33 -16.90 1.84 -14.90
C ILE A 33 -17.83 2.50 -13.86
N VAL A 34 -19.15 2.53 -14.12
CA VAL A 34 -20.14 3.11 -13.20
C VAL A 34 -20.16 2.33 -11.87
N LEU A 35 -20.20 0.99 -11.93
CA LEU A 35 -20.15 0.14 -10.74
C LEU A 35 -18.81 0.30 -9.99
N THR A 36 -17.72 0.53 -10.72
CA THR A 36 -16.40 0.81 -10.13
C THR A 36 -16.40 2.11 -9.33
N ILE A 37 -17.01 3.17 -9.88
CA ILE A 37 -17.15 4.46 -9.20
C ILE A 37 -18.02 4.31 -7.95
N ILE A 38 -19.18 3.67 -8.07
CA ILE A 38 -20.10 3.44 -6.95
C ILE A 38 -19.39 2.66 -5.83
N ARG A 39 -18.69 1.56 -6.17
CA ARG A 39 -17.92 0.78 -5.20
C ARG A 39 -16.88 1.64 -4.48
N ARG A 40 -16.17 2.50 -5.20
CA ARG A 40 -15.15 3.40 -4.63
C ARG A 40 -15.74 4.47 -3.72
N LEU A 41 -16.92 5.00 -4.04
CA LEU A 41 -17.64 5.94 -3.17
C LEU A 41 -18.09 5.25 -1.87
N LEU A 42 -18.68 4.05 -1.97
CA LEU A 42 -19.06 3.25 -0.81
C LEU A 42 -17.84 2.89 0.05
N HIS A 43 -16.75 2.49 -0.58
CA HIS A 43 -15.48 2.18 0.11
C HIS A 43 -14.94 3.39 0.87
N GLY A 44 -14.89 4.55 0.21
CA GLY A 44 -14.47 5.80 0.81
C GLY A 44 -15.36 6.19 2.00
N LEU A 45 -16.69 6.09 1.85
CA LEU A 45 -17.65 6.39 2.91
C LEU A 45 -17.43 5.49 4.14
N VAL A 46 -17.28 4.18 3.95
CA VAL A 46 -17.04 3.24 5.06
C VAL A 46 -15.74 3.56 5.78
N ILE A 47 -14.66 3.89 5.04
CA ILE A 47 -13.39 4.31 5.64
C ILE A 47 -13.55 5.60 6.45
N THR A 48 -14.22 6.61 5.89
CA THR A 48 -14.41 7.90 6.56
C THR A 48 -15.22 7.73 7.85
N LEU A 49 -16.31 6.95 7.83
CA LEU A 49 -17.10 6.68 9.03
C LEU A 49 -16.30 5.91 10.08
N ALA A 50 -15.57 4.87 9.68
CA ALA A 50 -14.75 4.09 10.60
C ALA A 50 -13.65 4.94 11.25
N LEU A 51 -12.95 5.77 10.45
CA LEU A 51 -11.92 6.67 10.98
C LEU A 51 -12.51 7.73 11.90
N PHE A 52 -13.61 8.38 11.50
CA PHE A 52 -14.25 9.41 12.30
C PHE A 52 -14.68 8.84 13.66
N ILE A 53 -15.44 7.75 13.68
CA ILE A 53 -15.96 7.17 14.92
C ILE A 53 -14.81 6.67 15.80
N SER A 54 -13.84 5.93 15.26
CA SER A 54 -12.69 5.47 16.06
C SER A 54 -11.86 6.64 16.62
N SER A 55 -11.72 7.74 15.88
CA SER A 55 -11.01 8.93 16.38
C SER A 55 -11.80 9.59 17.52
N THR A 56 -13.12 9.68 17.42
CA THR A 56 -13.97 10.21 18.50
C THR A 56 -13.96 9.35 19.75
N VAL A 57 -13.79 8.03 19.60
CA VAL A 57 -13.56 7.13 20.74
C VAL A 57 -12.24 7.52 21.38
N ILE A 58 -11.11 7.44 20.68
CA ILE A 58 -9.76 7.75 21.22
C ILE A 58 -9.66 9.13 21.87
N TRP A 59 -10.36 10.14 21.34
CA TRP A 59 -10.33 11.50 21.87
C TRP A 59 -10.88 11.62 23.30
N LYS A 60 -11.71 10.69 23.77
CA LYS A 60 -12.25 10.74 25.14
C LYS A 60 -11.19 10.33 26.16
N ALA A 61 -10.90 11.24 27.09
CA ALA A 61 -10.01 10.97 28.22
C ALA A 61 -10.59 9.93 29.18
N ASN A 62 -9.71 9.12 29.80
CA ASN A 62 -10.03 8.13 30.84
C ASN A 62 -11.04 7.04 30.44
N GLN A 63 -11.04 6.61 29.18
CA GLN A 63 -11.83 5.46 28.76
C GLN A 63 -11.13 4.12 29.05
N ASN A 64 -11.91 3.04 28.99
CA ASN A 64 -11.40 1.68 29.19
C ASN A 64 -10.40 1.33 28.07
N LEU A 65 -9.26 0.74 28.46
CA LEU A 65 -8.24 0.23 27.55
C LEU A 65 -8.81 -0.68 26.43
N ALA A 66 -9.88 -1.42 26.70
CA ALA A 66 -10.57 -2.22 25.69
C ALA A 66 -11.15 -1.37 24.55
N LEU A 67 -11.73 -0.20 24.85
CA LEU A 67 -12.28 0.71 23.85
C LEU A 67 -11.18 1.38 23.03
N ASP A 68 -10.07 1.74 23.67
CA ASP A 68 -8.88 2.25 22.98
C ASP A 68 -8.31 1.23 22.00
N ALA A 69 -8.16 -0.03 22.45
CA ALA A 69 -7.66 -1.11 21.60
C ALA A 69 -8.58 -1.36 20.39
N MET A 70 -9.90 -1.34 20.59
CA MET A 70 -10.88 -1.46 19.48
C MET A 70 -10.77 -0.29 18.50
N ALA A 71 -10.62 0.94 18.99
CA ALA A 71 -10.52 2.12 18.14
C ALA A 71 -9.20 2.13 17.35
N ILE A 72 -8.08 1.79 17.99
CA ILE A 72 -6.77 1.63 17.33
C ILE A 72 -6.85 0.54 16.25
N PHE A 73 -7.49 -0.59 16.55
CA PHE A 73 -7.76 -1.63 15.57
C PHE A 73 -8.56 -1.10 14.38
N GLY A 74 -9.66 -0.38 14.63
CA GLY A 74 -10.49 0.22 13.59
C GLY A 74 -9.71 1.18 12.68
N ILE A 75 -8.89 2.06 13.26
CA ILE A 75 -8.02 2.99 12.51
C ILE A 75 -7.00 2.22 11.67
N SER A 76 -6.35 1.21 12.26
CA SER A 76 -5.34 0.41 11.58
C SER A 76 -5.93 -0.32 10.37
N MET A 77 -7.12 -0.91 10.53
CA MET A 77 -7.81 -1.62 9.47
C MET A 77 -8.33 -0.67 8.38
N ALA A 78 -8.84 0.51 8.76
CA ALA A 78 -9.24 1.55 7.81
C ALA A 78 -8.04 2.06 6.99
N TYR A 79 -6.88 2.25 7.62
CA TYR A 79 -5.64 2.59 6.92
C TYR A 79 -5.21 1.50 5.93
N ILE A 80 -5.26 0.21 6.32
CA ILE A 80 -4.96 -0.91 5.43
C ILE A 80 -5.93 -0.94 4.23
N ALA A 81 -7.23 -0.71 4.47
CA ALA A 81 -8.26 -0.66 3.44
C ALA A 81 -8.03 0.49 2.44
N LEU A 82 -7.71 1.69 2.95
CA LEU A 82 -7.37 2.86 2.14
C LEU A 82 -6.14 2.57 1.26
N ARG A 83 -5.08 2.05 1.88
CA ARG A 83 -3.85 1.70 1.18
C ARG A 83 -4.11 0.66 0.08
N ARG A 84 -4.96 -0.33 0.33
CA ARG A 84 -5.28 -1.38 -0.64
C ARG A 84 -6.00 -0.86 -1.89
N GLU A 85 -6.95 0.06 -1.75
CA GLU A 85 -7.74 0.54 -2.89
C GLU A 85 -7.02 1.65 -3.66
N TYR A 86 -6.42 2.63 -2.97
CA TYR A 86 -5.89 3.85 -3.61
C TYR A 86 -4.37 3.85 -3.79
N PHE A 87 -3.64 3.09 -2.96
CA PHE A 87 -2.17 3.06 -2.94
C PHE A 87 -1.63 1.62 -3.00
N SER A 88 -2.24 0.78 -3.84
CA SER A 88 -1.87 -0.63 -3.99
C SER A 88 -0.43 -0.79 -4.48
N ASP A 89 0.06 0.16 -5.29
CA ASP A 89 1.42 0.18 -5.81
C ASP A 89 2.43 0.68 -4.75
N VAL A 90 3.16 -0.26 -4.14
CA VAL A 90 4.24 -0.03 -3.16
C VAL A 90 5.42 0.79 -3.74
N ARG A 91 5.38 1.10 -5.05
CA ARG A 91 6.42 1.82 -5.79
C ARG A 91 6.65 3.25 -5.29
N ILE A 92 5.67 3.88 -4.65
CA ILE A 92 5.81 5.23 -4.09
C ILE A 92 6.41 5.20 -2.67
N ILE A 93 6.10 4.17 -1.87
CA ILE A 93 6.58 4.05 -0.49
C ILE A 93 8.02 3.52 -0.46
N ALA A 94 8.39 2.62 -1.37
CA ALA A 94 9.74 2.06 -1.47
C ALA A 94 10.86 3.11 -1.56
N PRO A 95 10.79 4.17 -2.41
CA PRO A 95 11.82 5.20 -2.44
C PRO A 95 11.84 6.07 -1.18
N ILE A 96 10.70 6.28 -0.52
CA ILE A 96 10.62 7.05 0.74
C ILE A 96 11.23 6.24 1.88
N LEU A 97 10.87 4.97 2.05
CA LEU A 97 11.42 4.09 3.08
C LEU A 97 12.91 3.78 2.86
N ALA A 98 13.35 3.71 1.60
CA ALA A 98 14.76 3.59 1.25
C ALA A 98 15.57 4.82 1.69
N LYS A 99 14.99 6.03 1.66
CA LYS A 99 15.63 7.25 2.21
C LYS A 99 15.79 7.18 3.73
N PHE A 100 14.95 6.41 4.44
CA PHE A 100 15.05 6.14 5.88
C PHE A 100 15.84 4.86 6.22
N GLY A 101 16.52 4.25 5.25
CA GLY A 101 17.36 3.07 5.48
C GLY A 101 16.60 1.74 5.69
N VAL A 102 15.27 1.75 5.57
CA VAL A 102 14.45 0.54 5.73
C VAL A 102 14.39 -0.20 4.40
N LYS A 103 15.14 -1.31 4.30
CA LYS A 103 15.07 -2.21 3.14
C LYS A 103 13.79 -3.05 3.22
N LEU A 104 12.77 -2.67 2.44
CA LEU A 104 11.64 -3.57 2.18
C LEU A 104 12.13 -4.78 1.38
N TRP A 105 12.24 -5.93 2.04
CA TRP A 105 12.63 -7.19 1.41
C TRP A 105 11.59 -7.54 0.33
N LYS A 106 12.01 -7.44 -0.94
CA LYS A 106 11.18 -7.72 -2.12
C LYS A 106 10.69 -9.17 -2.06
N LYS A 107 9.40 -9.39 -1.85
CA LYS A 107 8.72 -10.57 -2.40
C LYS A 107 8.23 -10.25 -3.81
N GLN A 108 9.18 -10.14 -4.73
CA GLN A 108 8.91 -10.06 -6.16
C GLN A 108 8.54 -11.47 -6.65
N LYS A 109 7.30 -11.91 -6.40
CA LYS A 109 6.71 -13.02 -7.16
C LYS A 109 6.43 -12.50 -8.57
N ARG A 110 7.43 -12.55 -9.46
CA ARG A 110 7.20 -12.58 -10.91
C ARG A 110 6.58 -13.94 -11.21
N SER A 111 5.25 -13.96 -11.30
CA SER A 111 4.48 -15.09 -11.80
C SER A 111 4.04 -14.75 -13.21
N GLY A 112 4.42 -15.58 -14.18
CA GLY A 112 3.85 -15.59 -15.52
C GLY A 112 4.73 -14.96 -16.60
N SER A 113 5.44 -15.82 -17.33
CA SER A 113 5.64 -15.75 -18.79
C SER A 113 5.88 -14.37 -19.43
N GLU A 114 7.10 -13.85 -19.36
CA GLU A 114 7.57 -12.87 -20.36
C GLU A 114 8.99 -13.23 -20.79
N GLN A 115 9.01 -14.06 -21.84
CA GLN A 115 10.17 -14.28 -22.68
C GLN A 115 10.17 -13.15 -23.70
N GLY A 116 10.89 -12.06 -23.43
CA GLY A 116 10.88 -10.91 -24.32
C GLY A 116 11.70 -9.72 -23.82
N SER A 117 12.92 -9.60 -24.36
CA SER A 117 13.71 -8.38 -24.51
C SER A 117 13.76 -7.39 -23.34
N SER A 118 14.82 -7.51 -22.56
CA SER A 118 15.34 -6.44 -21.71
C SER A 118 15.79 -5.24 -22.53
N HIS A 119 15.01 -4.17 -22.53
CA HIS A 119 15.48 -2.82 -22.81
C HIS A 119 14.75 -1.88 -21.85
N PHE A 120 15.49 -1.01 -21.17
CA PHE A 120 15.04 -0.07 -20.12
C PHE A 120 15.00 -0.60 -18.67
N GLY A 121 16.19 -0.99 -18.18
CA GLY A 121 16.56 -0.84 -16.77
C GLY A 121 17.45 0.41 -16.58
N PRO A 122 17.49 1.03 -15.39
CA PRO A 122 18.22 2.28 -15.17
C PRO A 122 19.74 2.09 -15.36
N LEU A 123 20.30 2.81 -16.33
CA LEU A 123 21.72 2.89 -16.65
C LEU A 123 22.49 3.55 -15.49
N MET A 124 23.02 2.73 -14.59
CA MET A 124 23.94 3.16 -13.55
C MET A 124 25.32 2.54 -13.85
N LYS A 125 26.11 3.20 -14.70
CA LYS A 125 27.53 2.88 -14.90
C LYS A 125 28.36 4.12 -14.57
N TRP A 126 28.63 4.30 -13.28
CA TRP A 126 29.69 5.18 -12.79
C TRP A 126 31.04 4.60 -13.22
N ARG A 127 31.71 5.22 -14.20
CA ARG A 127 33.16 5.04 -14.41
C ARG A 127 33.71 6.20 -15.25
N ARG A 128 34.28 7.20 -14.60
CA ARG A 128 35.20 8.16 -15.23
C ARG A 128 36.29 8.57 -14.24
N GLY A 129 37.20 7.62 -14.00
CA GLY A 129 38.53 7.88 -13.47
C GLY A 129 39.49 7.33 -14.53
N GLY A 130 39.99 8.21 -15.40
CA GLY A 130 40.95 7.86 -16.43
C GLY A 130 42.35 7.82 -15.83
N HIS A 131 43.01 6.67 -15.96
CA HIS A 131 44.46 6.59 -15.90
C HIS A 131 44.94 5.56 -16.90
N SER A 132 45.94 5.98 -17.66
CA SER A 132 46.62 5.30 -18.74
C SER A 132 47.38 4.05 -18.29
N GLY A 133 47.46 3.07 -19.17
CA GLY A 133 48.39 1.95 -19.09
C GLY A 133 48.22 1.09 -20.33
N GLY A 134 48.98 1.41 -21.39
CA GLY A 134 49.10 0.57 -22.57
C GLY A 134 49.75 -0.77 -22.24
N ASN A 135 49.41 -1.80 -23.01
CA ASN A 135 50.33 -2.88 -23.36
C ASN A 135 49.81 -3.58 -24.63
N ASP A 136 50.19 -3.00 -25.76
CA ASP A 136 50.79 -3.64 -26.94
C ASP A 136 50.66 -5.17 -27.06
N GLY A 137 50.08 -5.59 -28.18
CA GLY A 137 50.03 -6.97 -28.63
C GLY A 137 49.60 -7.06 -30.09
N HIS A 138 50.48 -6.64 -31.00
CA HIS A 138 50.34 -6.87 -32.43
C HIS A 138 50.35 -8.38 -32.76
N GLY A 139 49.49 -8.79 -33.68
CA GLY A 139 49.59 -10.05 -34.43
C GLY A 139 48.58 -10.07 -35.61
N PRO A 140 48.97 -10.54 -36.81
CA PRO A 140 48.45 -10.04 -38.09
C PRO A 140 47.41 -10.98 -38.75
N GLU A 141 47.03 -10.66 -40.00
CA GLU A 141 46.16 -11.40 -40.94
C GLU A 141 44.67 -10.99 -40.86
N GLY A 142 44.02 -10.40 -41.87
CA GLY A 142 44.22 -10.53 -43.31
C GLY A 142 43.24 -11.57 -43.84
N GLN A 143 42.00 -11.18 -44.13
CA GLN A 143 41.12 -11.84 -45.12
C GLN A 143 39.83 -11.03 -45.35
N HIS A 144 39.68 -10.61 -46.62
CA HIS A 144 38.59 -9.92 -47.31
C HIS A 144 38.42 -8.40 -47.12
#